data_AF-A0A4R1U794-F1
#
_entry.id   AF-A0A4R1U794-F1
#
_cell.length_a   1.000
_cell.length_b   1.000
_cell.length_c   1.000
_cell.angle_alpha   90.00
_cell.angle_beta   90.00
_cell.angle_gamma   90.00
#
_symmetry.space_group_name_H-M   'P 1'
#
loop_
_entity.id
_entity.type
_entity.pdbx_description
1 polymer ?
#
loop_
_entity_poly.entity_id
_entity_poly.type
_entity_poly.pdbx_seq_one_letter_code
_entity_poly.pdbx_strand_id
1 'polypeptide(L)'
;MWHNDGVTDDSHSESNAFPPSLDAGDQENGAFDDSGGTKRRGGKSWGKGGGKGGGKERARERPAPKPLDAAALEQMALRYVERFATTRGRLTDYLMRKIRERGWDGGTGAALAEPGELAQRMADLGYVDDRAFAEQRAAAMQRRGLGARRVAGAFREAGIDEGDAESVAPAIADRAVESALAFARRKRIGPYGTGDGDRKLHEKQLAAMLRAGHRFDLARKIVAAPPSDSPESMDFD
;
A
#
# COMPACT_ATOMS: atom_id res chain seq x y z
N MET A 1 42.79 -4.44 54.90
CA MET A 1 41.33 -4.57 55.01
C MET A 1 40.79 -4.89 53.65
N TRP A 2 40.45 -6.15 53.43
CA TRP A 2 39.61 -6.60 52.32
C TRP A 2 38.17 -6.22 52.67
N HIS A 3 37.35 -5.83 51.71
CA HIS A 3 35.97 -6.31 51.55
C HIS A 3 35.61 -6.16 50.06
N ASN A 4 35.22 -7.29 49.50
CA ASN A 4 34.84 -7.56 48.14
C ASN A 4 33.35 -7.85 48.21
N ASP A 5 32.51 -7.13 47.48
CA ASP A 5 31.15 -7.56 47.19
C ASP A 5 30.89 -7.27 45.71
N GLY A 6 30.82 -8.36 44.96
CA GLY A 6 30.52 -8.34 43.54
C GLY A 6 29.01 -8.29 43.30
N VAL A 7 28.63 -7.70 42.18
CA VAL A 7 27.42 -8.05 41.46
C VAL A 7 27.75 -7.97 39.97
N THR A 8 27.69 -9.12 39.32
CA THR A 8 27.57 -9.28 37.87
C THR A 8 26.21 -8.77 37.43
N ASP A 9 26.13 -7.96 36.38
CA ASP A 9 24.93 -7.98 35.54
C ASP A 9 25.26 -7.77 34.06
N ASP A 10 24.67 -8.66 33.29
CA ASP A 10 24.88 -9.02 31.90
C ASP A 10 23.72 -8.39 31.11
N SER A 11 23.91 -7.18 30.58
CA SER A 11 22.84 -6.47 29.86
C SER A 11 22.76 -6.96 28.42
N HIS A 12 22.06 -8.08 28.27
CA HIS A 12 21.45 -8.53 27.03
C HIS A 12 20.70 -7.37 26.35
N SER A 13 21.10 -7.04 25.13
CA SER A 13 20.31 -6.22 24.22
C SER A 13 19.11 -7.04 23.74
N GLU A 14 17.99 -6.93 24.45
CA GLU A 14 16.74 -7.54 24.04
C GLU A 14 16.26 -6.95 22.71
N SER A 15 16.12 -7.88 21.77
CA SER A 15 15.41 -7.77 20.51
C SER A 15 14.01 -7.17 20.69
N ASN A 16 13.79 -5.97 20.16
CA ASN A 16 12.43 -5.53 19.86
C ASN A 16 12.00 -6.19 18.54
N ALA A 17 11.40 -7.37 18.71
CA ALA A 17 10.74 -8.13 17.67
C ALA A 17 9.61 -7.29 17.04
N PHE A 18 9.78 -6.89 15.78
CA PHE A 18 8.64 -6.56 14.94
C PHE A 18 7.83 -7.84 14.72
N PRO A 19 6.50 -7.83 14.92
CA PRO A 19 5.69 -9.02 14.74
C PRO A 19 5.71 -9.50 13.27
N PRO A 20 5.58 -10.81 13.03
CA PRO A 20 5.43 -11.35 11.69
C PRO A 20 4.06 -10.94 11.15
N SER A 21 4.02 -9.97 10.23
CA SER A 21 2.82 -9.75 9.44
C SER A 21 2.66 -10.93 8.47
N LEU A 22 1.71 -11.77 8.83
CA LEU A 22 1.16 -12.87 8.05
C LEU A 22 0.76 -12.42 6.64
N ASP A 23 1.02 -13.30 5.66
CA ASP A 23 0.44 -13.40 4.32
C ASP A 23 0.24 -12.10 3.51
N ALA A 24 1.21 -11.84 2.63
CA ALA A 24 0.93 -11.24 1.32
C ALA A 24 1.14 -12.32 0.23
N GLY A 25 0.33 -13.37 0.30
CA GLY A 25 -0.09 -14.08 -0.91
C GLY A 25 -0.92 -13.11 -1.76
N ASP A 26 -0.77 -13.24 -3.08
CA ASP A 26 -1.71 -12.81 -4.10
C ASP A 26 -2.68 -11.68 -3.70
N GLN A 27 -2.25 -10.43 -3.86
CA GLN A 27 -3.20 -9.38 -4.19
C GLN A 27 -3.15 -9.15 -5.69
N GLU A 28 -4.01 -9.94 -6.33
CA GLU A 28 -4.49 -9.78 -7.69
C GLU A 28 -4.76 -8.30 -7.99
N ASN A 29 -4.22 -7.84 -9.11
CA ASN A 29 -4.88 -6.80 -9.89
C ASN A 29 -6.16 -7.42 -10.48
N GLY A 30 -7.17 -7.55 -9.64
CA GLY A 30 -8.51 -7.99 -9.99
C GLY A 30 -9.28 -6.85 -10.63
N ALA A 31 -9.68 -7.07 -11.88
CA ALA A 31 -10.68 -6.30 -12.59
C ALA A 31 -11.94 -6.11 -11.72
N PHE A 32 -12.48 -4.90 -11.75
CA PHE A 32 -13.69 -4.51 -11.06
C PHE A 32 -14.89 -4.76 -11.98
N ASP A 33 -15.68 -5.79 -11.69
CA ASP A 33 -17.08 -5.92 -12.14
C ASP A 33 -17.89 -6.62 -11.02
N ASP A 34 -19.05 -6.07 -10.70
CA ASP A 34 -19.95 -6.46 -9.61
C ASP A 34 -21.32 -6.81 -10.20
N SER A 35 -21.72 -8.07 -10.08
CA SER A 35 -23.14 -8.40 -10.06
C SER A 35 -23.42 -9.68 -9.26
N GLY A 36 -23.88 -9.45 -8.02
CA GLY A 36 -25.01 -10.07 -7.32
C GLY A 36 -25.46 -11.51 -7.64
N GLY A 37 -25.66 -12.32 -6.59
CA GLY A 37 -26.55 -13.49 -6.70
C GLY A 37 -26.40 -14.53 -5.60
N THR A 38 -27.31 -14.50 -4.64
CA THR A 38 -27.35 -15.32 -3.44
C THR A 38 -27.80 -16.78 -3.65
N LYS A 39 -27.30 -17.69 -2.78
CA LYS A 39 -28.02 -18.74 -1.98
C LYS A 39 -27.55 -20.21 -2.13
N ARG A 40 -27.08 -20.70 -0.97
CA ARG A 40 -27.50 -21.89 -0.21
C ARG A 40 -26.99 -23.31 -0.58
N ARG A 41 -26.33 -23.86 0.46
CA ARG A 41 -26.50 -25.19 1.10
C ARG A 41 -26.17 -26.44 0.28
N GLY A 42 -25.17 -27.16 0.77
CA GLY A 42 -24.98 -28.58 0.47
C GLY A 42 -23.73 -29.13 1.14
N GLY A 43 -23.82 -29.43 2.44
CA GLY A 43 -22.79 -30.21 3.12
C GLY A 43 -22.76 -31.63 2.55
N LYS A 44 -21.58 -32.09 2.13
CA LYS A 44 -21.31 -33.49 1.83
C LYS A 44 -20.11 -33.92 2.66
N SER A 45 -20.39 -34.81 3.62
CA SER A 45 -19.37 -35.60 4.30
C SER A 45 -18.69 -36.49 3.26
N TRP A 46 -17.36 -36.58 3.34
CA TRP A 46 -16.59 -37.54 2.56
C TRP A 46 -16.08 -38.64 3.48
N GLY A 47 -16.37 -39.86 3.04
CA GLY A 47 -16.19 -41.10 3.76
C GLY A 47 -14.73 -41.44 4.04
N LYS A 48 -14.60 -42.14 5.17
CA LYS A 48 -13.40 -42.80 5.68
C LYS A 48 -13.04 -43.96 4.75
N GLY A 49 -11.95 -43.86 3.99
CA GLY A 49 -11.40 -44.94 3.16
C GLY A 49 -9.92 -45.14 3.47
N GLY A 50 -9.58 -46.29 4.02
CA GLY A 50 -8.20 -46.67 4.32
C GLY A 50 -7.38 -46.94 3.06
N GLY A 51 -6.12 -46.54 3.09
CA GLY A 51 -5.12 -46.81 2.05
C GLY A 51 -3.72 -46.79 2.66
N LYS A 52 -3.10 -47.97 2.67
CA LYS A 52 -1.78 -48.29 3.23
C LYS A 52 -0.72 -48.04 2.15
N GLY A 53 0.38 -47.37 2.49
CA GLY A 53 1.64 -47.46 1.75
C GLY A 53 1.88 -46.40 0.67
N GLY A 54 2.82 -45.48 0.95
CA GLY A 54 3.43 -44.60 -0.02
C GLY A 54 4.58 -43.87 0.67
N GLY A 55 5.82 -44.21 0.32
CA GLY A 55 7.02 -43.70 0.97
C GLY A 55 7.02 -42.17 1.02
N LYS A 56 7.43 -41.61 2.16
CA LYS A 56 7.81 -40.20 2.26
C LYS A 56 8.98 -39.99 1.30
N GLU A 57 8.70 -39.57 0.07
CA GLU A 57 9.68 -38.86 -0.74
C GLU A 57 10.17 -37.70 0.13
N ARG A 58 11.42 -37.80 0.55
CA ARG A 58 12.11 -36.70 1.21
C ARG A 58 12.01 -35.54 0.24
N ALA A 59 11.19 -34.55 0.57
CA ALA A 59 11.15 -33.29 -0.14
C ALA A 59 12.61 -32.85 -0.29
N ARG A 60 13.14 -32.88 -1.51
CA ARG A 60 14.52 -32.50 -1.77
C ARG A 60 14.65 -31.08 -1.23
N GLU A 61 15.39 -30.92 -0.14
CA GLU A 61 15.71 -29.60 0.41
C GLU A 61 16.34 -28.84 -0.75
N ARG A 62 15.61 -27.82 -1.24
CA ARG A 62 16.11 -26.99 -2.32
C ARG A 62 17.39 -26.35 -1.78
N PRO A 63 18.53 -26.44 -2.51
CA PRO A 63 19.74 -25.77 -2.09
C PRO A 63 19.44 -24.32 -1.77
N ALA A 64 20.02 -23.81 -0.68
CA ALA A 64 19.90 -22.41 -0.33
C ALA A 64 20.23 -21.56 -1.57
N PRO A 65 19.41 -20.53 -1.88
CA PRO A 65 19.65 -19.70 -3.05
C PRO A 65 21.05 -19.11 -2.96
N LYS A 66 21.77 -19.10 -4.10
CA LYS A 66 23.09 -18.50 -4.16
C LYS A 66 23.01 -17.02 -3.72
N PRO A 67 24.01 -16.53 -2.97
CA PRO A 67 24.14 -15.11 -2.68
C PRO A 67 24.07 -14.26 -3.95
N LEU A 68 23.62 -13.02 -3.80
CA LEU A 68 23.50 -12.07 -4.91
C LEU A 68 24.83 -11.35 -5.16
N ASP A 69 25.18 -11.23 -6.44
CA ASP A 69 26.16 -10.27 -6.93
C ASP A 69 25.42 -9.09 -7.63
N ALA A 70 26.19 -8.12 -8.10
CA ALA A 70 25.63 -6.94 -8.78
C ALA A 70 24.85 -7.29 -10.06
N ALA A 71 25.37 -8.22 -10.86
CA ALA A 71 24.73 -8.62 -12.12
C ALA A 71 23.40 -9.36 -11.89
N ALA A 72 23.32 -10.20 -10.84
CA ALA A 72 22.09 -10.87 -10.46
C ALA A 72 21.06 -9.88 -9.90
N LEU A 73 21.49 -8.88 -9.14
CA LEU A 73 20.61 -7.83 -8.61
C LEU A 73 20.02 -6.96 -9.73
N GLU A 74 20.86 -6.57 -10.69
CA GLU A 74 20.43 -5.80 -11.87
C GLU A 74 19.45 -6.59 -12.75
N GLN A 75 19.72 -7.88 -13.01
CA GLN A 75 18.77 -8.75 -13.70
C GLN A 75 17.43 -8.85 -12.97
N MET A 76 17.42 -8.87 -11.64
CA MET A 76 16.16 -8.85 -10.88
C MET A 76 15.43 -7.52 -11.03
N ALA A 77 16.14 -6.40 -11.02
CA ALA A 77 15.56 -5.08 -11.22
C ALA A 77 14.88 -5.00 -12.60
N LEU A 78 15.58 -5.38 -13.66
CA LEU A 78 15.05 -5.40 -15.04
C LEU A 78 13.78 -6.25 -15.14
N ARG A 79 13.82 -7.50 -14.64
CA ARG A 79 12.64 -8.38 -14.65
C ARG A 79 11.47 -7.84 -13.82
N TYR A 80 11.76 -7.04 -12.79
CA TYR A 80 10.72 -6.43 -11.96
C TYR A 80 10.03 -5.28 -12.72
N VAL A 81 10.81 -4.36 -13.31
CA VAL A 81 10.27 -3.21 -14.06
C VAL A 81 9.60 -3.62 -15.38
N GLU A 82 10.03 -4.72 -16.00
CA GLU A 82 9.36 -5.28 -17.19
C GLU A 82 7.92 -5.73 -16.90
N ARG A 83 7.64 -6.15 -15.65
CA ARG A 83 6.37 -6.79 -15.29
C ARG A 83 5.43 -5.87 -14.52
N PHE A 84 5.96 -4.90 -13.80
CA PHE A 84 5.20 -4.09 -12.85
C PHE A 84 5.41 -2.59 -13.09
N ALA A 85 4.31 -1.85 -13.13
CA ALA A 85 4.35 -0.40 -12.91
C ALA A 85 4.75 -0.15 -11.46
N THR A 86 5.99 0.32 -11.24
CA THR A 86 6.60 0.54 -9.94
C THR A 86 7.12 1.96 -9.80
N THR A 87 7.56 2.29 -8.60
CA THR A 87 8.31 3.50 -8.26
C THR A 87 9.75 3.15 -7.90
N ARG A 88 10.61 4.17 -7.82
CA ARG A 88 11.99 4.04 -7.34
C ARG A 88 12.01 3.47 -5.93
N GLY A 89 11.25 4.06 -5.00
CA GLY A 89 11.19 3.60 -3.61
C GLY A 89 10.78 2.14 -3.47
N ARG A 90 9.75 1.69 -4.19
CA ARG A 90 9.33 0.27 -4.17
C ARG A 90 10.36 -0.68 -4.76
N LEU A 91 11.03 -0.26 -5.83
CA LEU A 91 12.10 -1.04 -6.43
C LEU A 91 13.28 -1.16 -5.45
N THR A 92 13.66 -0.08 -4.78
CA THR A 92 14.68 -0.09 -3.72
C THR A 92 14.30 -1.05 -2.59
N ASP A 93 13.08 -0.96 -2.06
CA ASP A 93 12.59 -1.87 -1.00
C ASP A 93 12.60 -3.33 -1.44
N TYR A 94 12.18 -3.60 -2.68
CA TYR A 94 12.20 -4.93 -3.28
C TYR A 94 13.62 -5.50 -3.31
N LEU A 95 14.57 -4.73 -3.85
CA LEU A 95 15.97 -5.14 -4.00
C LEU A 95 16.65 -5.31 -2.63
N MET A 96 16.45 -4.37 -1.70
CA MET A 96 16.94 -4.47 -0.31
C MET A 96 16.43 -5.73 0.39
N ARG A 97 15.15 -6.05 0.21
CA ARG A 97 14.58 -7.29 0.72
C ARG A 97 15.24 -8.52 0.09
N LYS A 98 15.51 -8.51 -1.22
CA LYS A 98 16.17 -9.65 -1.90
C LYS A 98 17.60 -9.87 -1.43
N ILE A 99 18.33 -8.79 -1.16
CA ILE A 99 19.67 -8.85 -0.55
C ILE A 99 19.59 -9.49 0.84
N ARG A 100 18.66 -9.05 1.70
CA ARG A 100 18.47 -9.65 3.04
C ARG A 100 18.08 -11.12 3.00
N GLU A 101 17.22 -11.51 2.04
CA GLU A 101 16.74 -12.90 1.92
C GLU A 101 17.81 -13.87 1.41
N ARG A 102 18.73 -13.42 0.53
CA ARG A 102 19.68 -14.31 -0.17
C ARG A 102 21.13 -14.14 0.25
N GLY A 103 21.45 -13.06 0.95
CA GLY A 103 22.82 -12.64 1.20
C GLY A 103 23.44 -11.94 -0.01
N TRP A 104 24.59 -11.33 0.23
CA TRP A 104 25.38 -10.60 -0.77
C TRP A 104 26.77 -11.21 -0.89
N ASP A 105 27.21 -11.46 -2.12
CA ASP A 105 28.54 -11.95 -2.51
C ASP A 105 29.10 -11.08 -3.65
N GLY A 106 28.99 -9.77 -3.48
CA GLY A 106 29.81 -8.82 -4.23
C GLY A 106 31.03 -8.52 -3.38
N GLY A 107 32.17 -9.11 -3.72
CA GLY A 107 33.42 -9.02 -2.95
C GLY A 107 33.77 -7.61 -2.46
N THR A 108 34.67 -7.52 -1.48
CA THR A 108 35.01 -6.35 -0.63
C THR A 108 35.38 -5.02 -1.32
N GLY A 109 35.29 -4.91 -2.65
CA GLY A 109 35.54 -3.69 -3.42
C GLY A 109 34.50 -3.36 -4.49
N ALA A 110 33.47 -4.20 -4.72
CA ALA A 110 32.28 -3.72 -5.40
C ALA A 110 31.52 -2.91 -4.36
N ALA A 111 31.49 -1.58 -4.49
CA ALA A 111 30.52 -0.77 -3.78
C ALA A 111 29.20 -1.54 -3.83
N LEU A 112 28.60 -1.80 -2.65
CA LEU A 112 27.23 -2.31 -2.57
C LEU A 112 26.47 -1.66 -3.72
N ALA A 113 25.90 -2.46 -4.62
CA ALA A 113 25.05 -1.89 -5.65
C ALA A 113 23.89 -1.28 -4.87
N GLU A 114 24.03 -0.02 -4.48
CA GLU A 114 23.15 0.66 -3.55
C GLU A 114 21.78 0.57 -4.21
N PRO A 115 20.81 -0.14 -3.63
CA PRO A 115 19.57 -0.43 -4.35
C PRO A 115 18.81 0.84 -4.75
N GLY A 116 19.08 1.95 -4.04
CA GLY A 116 18.65 3.29 -4.42
C GLY A 116 19.29 3.76 -5.74
N GLU A 117 20.61 3.63 -5.90
CA GLU A 117 21.30 4.00 -7.14
C GLU A 117 20.86 3.14 -8.32
N LEU A 118 20.67 1.84 -8.11
CA LEU A 118 20.16 0.97 -9.17
C LEU A 118 18.73 1.36 -9.56
N ALA A 119 17.86 1.69 -8.60
CA ALA A 119 16.52 2.18 -8.89
C ALA A 119 16.56 3.54 -9.62
N GLN A 120 17.48 4.43 -9.25
CA GLN A 120 17.69 5.71 -9.94
C GLN A 120 18.15 5.48 -11.38
N ARG A 121 19.10 4.57 -11.63
CA ARG A 121 19.49 4.20 -13.01
C ARG A 121 18.31 3.67 -13.83
N MET A 122 17.43 2.88 -13.23
CA MET A 122 16.22 2.41 -13.91
C MET A 122 15.28 3.57 -14.27
N ALA A 123 15.20 4.61 -13.43
CA ALA A 123 14.46 5.82 -13.75
C ALA A 123 15.14 6.66 -14.84
N ASP A 124 16.46 6.84 -14.78
CA ASP A 124 17.24 7.58 -15.79
C ASP A 124 17.12 6.93 -17.19
N LEU A 125 17.01 5.60 -17.23
CA LEU A 125 16.76 4.83 -18.46
C LEU A 125 15.29 4.81 -18.89
N GLY A 126 14.38 5.42 -18.12
CA GLY A 126 12.96 5.54 -18.43
C GLY A 126 12.11 4.30 -18.11
N TYR A 127 12.65 3.32 -17.37
CA TYR A 127 11.88 2.15 -16.93
C TYR A 127 10.98 2.45 -15.73
N VAL A 128 11.29 3.50 -14.97
CA VAL A 128 10.53 3.94 -13.80
C VAL A 128 10.24 5.43 -13.94
N ASP A 129 8.97 5.80 -13.75
CA ASP A 129 8.51 7.19 -13.74
C ASP A 129 7.59 7.40 -12.54
N ASP A 130 8.17 7.93 -11.45
CA ASP A 130 7.47 8.15 -10.19
C ASP A 130 6.37 9.20 -10.33
N ARG A 131 6.59 10.22 -11.16
CA ARG A 131 5.60 11.27 -11.42
C ARG A 131 4.41 10.71 -12.17
N ALA A 132 4.63 9.99 -13.28
CA ALA A 132 3.54 9.37 -14.03
C ALA A 132 2.77 8.36 -13.16
N PHE A 133 3.48 7.60 -12.33
CA PHE A 133 2.86 6.71 -11.34
C PHE A 133 1.99 7.51 -10.35
N ALA A 134 2.51 8.61 -9.80
CA ALA A 134 1.81 9.48 -8.85
C ALA A 134 0.51 10.05 -9.45
N GLU A 135 0.58 10.59 -10.67
CA GLU A 135 -0.56 11.15 -11.39
C GLU A 135 -1.67 10.11 -11.60
N GLN A 136 -1.31 8.94 -12.12
CA GLN A 136 -2.25 7.84 -12.35
C GLN A 136 -2.87 7.33 -11.04
N ARG A 137 -2.03 7.18 -10.00
CA ARG A 137 -2.45 6.70 -8.68
C ARG A 137 -3.40 7.68 -8.01
N ALA A 138 -3.08 8.98 -8.02
CA ALA A 138 -3.94 10.04 -7.51
C ALA A 138 -5.29 10.05 -8.22
N ALA A 139 -5.30 10.05 -9.56
CA ALA A 139 -6.52 10.06 -10.35
C ALA A 139 -7.42 8.84 -10.02
N ALA A 140 -6.84 7.65 -9.91
CA ALA A 140 -7.57 6.44 -9.56
C ALA A 140 -8.18 6.51 -8.14
N MET A 141 -7.44 7.06 -7.17
CA MET A 141 -7.92 7.23 -5.80
C MET A 141 -9.01 8.29 -5.70
N GLN A 142 -8.88 9.40 -6.43
CA GLN A 142 -9.85 10.49 -6.42
C GLN A 142 -11.18 10.11 -7.07
N ARG A 143 -11.16 9.35 -8.17
CA ARG A 143 -12.38 8.75 -8.76
C ARG A 143 -13.11 7.84 -7.76
N ARG A 144 -12.36 7.19 -6.87
CA ARG A 144 -12.94 6.39 -5.77
C ARG A 144 -13.37 7.25 -4.58
N GLY A 145 -13.31 8.57 -4.65
CA GLY A 145 -13.70 9.50 -3.60
C GLY A 145 -12.74 9.58 -2.41
N LEU A 146 -11.45 9.29 -2.62
CA LEU A 146 -10.43 9.43 -1.57
C LEU A 146 -9.77 10.81 -1.67
N GLY A 147 -9.73 11.52 -0.55
CA GLY A 147 -9.18 12.88 -0.49
C GLY A 147 -7.65 12.91 -0.42
N ALA A 148 -7.10 14.12 -0.58
CA ALA A 148 -5.68 14.40 -0.69
C ALA A 148 -4.82 13.74 0.41
N ARG A 149 -5.32 13.70 1.66
CA ARG A 149 -4.57 13.06 2.77
C ARG A 149 -4.38 11.55 2.58
N ARG A 150 -5.35 10.85 1.96
CA ARG A 150 -5.21 9.42 1.64
C ARG A 150 -4.29 9.21 0.45
N VAL A 151 -4.32 10.11 -0.54
CA VAL A 151 -3.39 10.10 -1.67
C VAL A 151 -1.95 10.29 -1.18
N ALA A 152 -1.68 11.28 -0.34
CA ALA A 152 -0.37 11.51 0.27
C ALA A 152 0.13 10.30 1.10
N GLY A 153 -0.78 9.61 1.79
CA GLY A 153 -0.46 8.34 2.45
C GLY A 153 0.03 7.27 1.46
N ALA A 154 -0.68 7.10 0.34
CA ALA A 154 -0.31 6.14 -0.69
C ALA A 154 1.00 6.49 -1.41
N PHE A 155 1.33 7.78 -1.55
CA PHE A 155 2.61 8.23 -2.11
C PHE A 155 3.78 7.86 -1.20
N ARG A 156 3.64 8.11 0.11
CA ARG A 156 4.65 7.70 1.10
C ARG A 156 4.83 6.18 1.14
N GLU A 157 3.74 5.41 1.10
CA GLU A 157 3.79 3.94 1.00
C GLU A 157 4.41 3.45 -0.30
N ALA A 158 4.38 4.25 -1.37
CA ALA A 158 5.05 3.95 -2.61
C ALA A 158 6.49 4.51 -2.67
N GLY A 159 6.97 5.20 -1.64
CA GLY A 159 8.29 5.83 -1.65
C GLY A 159 8.46 6.83 -2.80
N ILE A 160 7.41 7.58 -3.12
CA ILE A 160 7.46 8.71 -4.05
C ILE A 160 8.13 9.87 -3.32
N ASP A 161 9.13 10.47 -3.95
CA ASP A 161 9.86 11.62 -3.39
C ASP A 161 8.95 12.85 -3.27
N GLU A 162 9.31 13.77 -2.37
CA GLU A 162 8.55 14.99 -2.14
C GLU A 162 8.44 15.84 -3.41
N GLY A 163 9.50 15.93 -4.23
CA GLY A 163 9.47 16.72 -5.47
C GLY A 163 8.43 16.21 -6.48
N ASP A 164 8.32 14.89 -6.63
CA ASP A 164 7.31 14.28 -7.49
C ASP A 164 5.91 14.44 -6.90
N ALA A 165 5.76 14.27 -5.58
CA ALA A 165 4.49 14.48 -4.89
C ALA A 165 3.98 15.93 -5.01
N GLU A 166 4.87 16.91 -4.83
CA GLU A 166 4.59 18.34 -4.99
C GLU A 166 4.18 18.68 -6.43
N SER A 167 4.83 18.06 -7.43
CA SER A 167 4.50 18.29 -8.84
C SER A 167 3.06 17.89 -9.20
N VAL A 168 2.50 16.89 -8.50
CA VAL A 168 1.14 16.38 -8.72
C VAL A 168 0.11 17.04 -7.79
N ALA A 169 0.56 17.74 -6.75
CA ALA A 169 -0.32 18.37 -5.76
C ALA A 169 -1.37 19.33 -6.35
N PRO A 170 -1.07 20.18 -7.36
CA PRO A 170 -2.08 21.02 -8.00
C PRO A 170 -3.22 20.22 -8.62
N ALA A 171 -2.90 19.17 -9.39
CA ALA A 171 -3.91 18.32 -10.02
C ALA A 171 -4.78 17.57 -8.99
N ILE A 172 -4.22 17.25 -7.82
CA ILE A 172 -4.97 16.68 -6.69
C ILE A 172 -5.93 17.73 -6.12
N ALA A 173 -5.47 18.98 -5.95
CA ALA A 173 -6.30 20.06 -5.43
C ALA A 173 -7.48 20.39 -6.37
N ASP A 174 -7.23 20.47 -7.69
CA ASP A 174 -8.24 20.77 -8.71
C ASP A 174 -9.40 19.75 -8.70
N ARG A 175 -9.13 18.51 -8.29
CA ARG A 175 -10.12 17.42 -8.21
C ARG A 175 -10.66 17.17 -6.80
N ALA A 176 -10.33 18.02 -5.83
CA ALA A 176 -10.69 17.80 -4.43
C ALA A 176 -12.21 17.80 -4.23
N VAL A 177 -12.92 18.77 -4.80
CA VAL A 177 -14.39 18.89 -4.72
C VAL A 177 -15.06 17.70 -5.40
N GLU A 178 -14.66 17.36 -6.63
CA GLU A 178 -15.19 16.21 -7.37
C GLU A 178 -15.04 14.90 -6.57
N SER A 179 -13.86 14.67 -6.01
CA SER A 179 -13.60 13.48 -5.19
C SER A 179 -14.46 13.43 -3.92
N ALA A 180 -14.62 14.57 -3.25
CA ALA A 180 -15.43 14.69 -2.06
C ALA A 180 -16.92 14.42 -2.35
N LEU A 181 -17.44 14.96 -3.45
CA LEU A 181 -18.80 14.70 -3.92
C LEU A 181 -19.00 13.24 -4.33
N ALA A 182 -18.04 12.62 -5.01
CA ALA A 182 -18.08 11.20 -5.34
C ALA A 182 -18.16 10.32 -4.08
N PHE A 183 -17.40 10.67 -3.02
CA PHE A 183 -17.51 10.00 -1.73
C PHE A 183 -18.87 10.21 -1.08
N ALA A 184 -19.35 11.45 -1.05
CA ALA A 184 -20.62 11.83 -0.43
C ALA A 184 -21.81 11.14 -1.12
N ARG A 185 -21.84 11.09 -2.45
CA ARG A 185 -22.85 10.38 -3.24
C ARG A 185 -22.91 8.90 -2.87
N ARG A 186 -21.76 8.22 -2.86
CA ARG A 186 -21.69 6.79 -2.50
C ARG A 186 -22.11 6.52 -1.06
N LYS A 187 -21.90 7.47 -0.14
CA LYS A 187 -22.23 7.34 1.28
C LYS A 187 -23.55 7.99 1.68
N ARG A 188 -24.30 8.57 0.74
CA ARG A 188 -25.54 9.35 0.97
C ARG A 188 -25.36 10.41 2.06
N ILE A 189 -24.32 11.22 1.92
CA ILE A 189 -23.96 12.31 2.84
C ILE A 189 -24.43 13.63 2.25
N GLY A 190 -24.89 14.53 3.13
CA GLY A 190 -25.18 15.91 2.78
C GLY A 190 -26.22 16.02 1.65
N PRO A 191 -25.85 16.60 0.49
CA PRO A 191 -26.81 16.86 -0.58
C PRO A 191 -27.32 15.59 -1.27
N TYR A 192 -26.68 14.44 -1.03
CA TYR A 192 -27.13 13.12 -1.49
C TYR A 192 -27.86 12.31 -0.40
N GLY A 193 -28.09 12.91 0.76
CA GLY A 193 -28.81 12.32 1.89
C GLY A 193 -30.30 12.64 1.88
N THR A 194 -30.99 12.29 2.96
CA THR A 194 -32.45 12.49 3.11
C THR A 194 -32.84 13.81 3.79
N GLY A 195 -31.88 14.60 4.29
CA GLY A 195 -32.12 15.90 4.93
C GLY A 195 -32.51 15.83 6.42
N ASP A 196 -32.97 14.69 6.91
CA ASP A 196 -33.44 14.50 8.29
C ASP A 196 -32.33 14.13 9.29
N GLY A 197 -31.11 14.62 9.06
CA GLY A 197 -29.95 14.26 9.87
C GLY A 197 -29.93 14.97 11.22
N ASP A 198 -29.92 14.21 12.32
CA ASP A 198 -29.60 14.77 13.63
C ASP A 198 -28.13 15.19 13.74
N ARG A 199 -27.78 15.95 14.79
CA ARG A 199 -26.40 16.41 15.04
C ARG A 199 -25.40 15.24 15.04
N LYS A 200 -25.81 14.10 15.61
CA LYS A 200 -24.98 12.90 15.73
C LYS A 200 -24.69 12.27 14.38
N LEU A 201 -25.65 12.26 13.46
CA LEU A 201 -25.45 11.80 12.09
C LEU A 201 -24.47 12.72 11.36
N HIS A 202 -24.60 14.04 11.50
CA HIS A 202 -23.68 15.00 10.88
C HIS A 202 -22.24 14.78 11.36
N GLU A 203 -22.03 14.62 12.66
CA GLU A 203 -20.71 14.32 13.23
C GLU A 203 -20.14 13.00 12.69
N LYS A 204 -20.98 11.97 12.56
CA LYS A 204 -20.57 10.68 11.99
C LYS A 204 -20.16 10.80 10.52
N GLN A 205 -20.92 11.55 9.73
CA GLN A 205 -20.65 11.80 8.32
C GLN A 205 -19.37 12.62 8.13
N LEU A 206 -19.20 13.67 8.93
CA LEU A 206 -17.97 14.47 8.97
C LEU A 206 -16.76 13.60 9.29
N ALA A 207 -16.84 12.79 10.34
CA ALA A 207 -15.77 11.87 10.70
C ALA A 207 -15.46 10.85 9.59
N ALA A 208 -16.48 10.40 8.82
CA ALA A 208 -16.28 9.55 7.67
C ALA A 208 -15.51 10.24 6.53
N MET A 209 -15.84 11.49 6.21
CA MET A 209 -15.14 12.31 5.22
C MET A 209 -13.68 12.54 5.61
N LEU A 210 -13.42 12.87 6.88
CA LEU A 210 -12.06 13.08 7.40
C LEU A 210 -11.22 11.80 7.33
N ARG A 211 -11.79 10.65 7.68
CA ARG A 211 -11.12 9.34 7.52
C ARG A 211 -10.87 8.97 6.07
N ALA A 212 -11.72 9.44 5.15
CA ALA A 212 -11.50 9.32 3.71
C ALA A 212 -10.45 10.32 3.16
N GLY A 213 -9.93 11.20 4.00
CA GLY A 213 -8.81 12.09 3.69
C GLY A 213 -9.20 13.45 3.10
N HIS A 214 -10.47 13.83 3.20
CA HIS A 214 -10.97 15.13 2.74
C HIS A 214 -10.61 16.23 3.74
N ARG A 215 -10.44 17.46 3.24
CA ARG A 215 -10.18 18.63 4.09
C ARG A 215 -11.40 18.96 4.93
N PHE A 216 -11.17 19.52 6.12
CA PHE A 216 -12.23 19.76 7.11
C PHE A 216 -13.28 20.78 6.66
N ASP A 217 -12.83 21.88 6.07
CA ASP A 217 -13.64 22.93 5.45
C ASP A 217 -14.63 22.34 4.42
N LEU A 218 -14.11 21.60 3.44
CA LEU A 218 -14.89 20.99 2.38
C LEU A 218 -15.86 19.93 2.93
N ALA A 219 -15.38 19.07 3.82
CA ALA A 219 -16.21 18.06 4.46
C ALA A 219 -17.37 18.68 5.27
N ARG A 220 -17.11 19.76 6.00
CA ARG A 220 -18.13 20.48 6.78
C ARG A 220 -19.18 21.12 5.86
N LYS A 221 -18.76 21.78 4.78
CA LYS A 221 -19.68 22.36 3.78
C LYS A 221 -20.60 21.29 3.18
N ILE A 222 -20.03 20.18 2.73
CA ILE A 222 -20.79 19.07 2.12
C ILE A 222 -21.77 18.46 3.12
N VAL A 223 -21.34 18.15 4.35
CA VAL A 223 -22.23 17.55 5.37
C VAL A 223 -23.39 18.48 5.73
N ALA A 224 -23.17 19.80 5.74
CA ALA A 224 -24.19 20.78 6.04
C ALA A 224 -25.11 21.10 4.85
N ALA A 225 -24.75 20.71 3.63
CA ALA A 225 -25.54 21.03 2.45
C ALA A 225 -26.87 20.25 2.43
N PRO A 226 -27.99 20.92 2.14
CA PRO A 226 -29.31 20.29 2.09
C PRO A 226 -29.40 19.33 0.88
N PRO A 227 -30.32 18.35 0.92
CA PRO A 227 -30.61 17.49 -0.21
C PRO A 227 -30.88 18.30 -1.48
N SER A 228 -30.29 17.88 -2.60
CA SER A 228 -30.44 18.57 -3.87
C SER A 228 -30.34 17.60 -5.04
N ASP A 229 -31.10 17.87 -6.10
CA ASP A 229 -31.03 17.14 -7.35
C ASP A 229 -29.83 17.59 -8.23
N SER A 230 -29.16 18.70 -7.89
CA SER A 230 -27.98 19.20 -8.63
C SER A 230 -26.82 19.64 -7.72
N PRO A 231 -26.25 18.76 -6.89
CA PRO A 231 -25.21 19.11 -5.92
C PRO A 231 -23.92 19.63 -6.58
N GLU A 232 -23.61 19.21 -7.80
CA GLU A 232 -22.45 19.68 -8.57
C GLU A 232 -22.49 21.17 -8.96
N SER A 233 -23.67 21.81 -8.90
CA SER A 233 -23.82 23.25 -9.15
C SER A 233 -23.62 24.13 -7.91
N MET A 234 -23.48 23.50 -6.74
CA MET A 234 -23.23 24.22 -5.49
C MET A 234 -21.75 24.61 -5.38
N ASP A 235 -21.51 25.81 -4.83
CA ASP A 235 -20.17 26.29 -4.58
C ASP A 235 -19.58 25.64 -3.31
N PHE A 236 -18.51 24.88 -3.50
CA PHE A 236 -17.81 24.16 -2.45
C PHE A 236 -16.33 24.58 -2.30
N ASP A 237 -15.85 25.53 -3.11
CA ASP A 237 -14.46 26.02 -3.07
C ASP A 237 -14.17 26.79 -1.78
#